data_AF-A0A7X6DS74-F1
#
_entry.id   AF-A0A7X6DS74-F1
#
_cell.length_a   1.000
_cell.length_b   1.000
_cell.length_c   1.000
_cell.angle_alpha   90.00
_cell.angle_beta   90.00
_cell.angle_gamma   90.00
#
_symmetry.space_group_name_H-M   'P 1'
#
loop_
_entity.id
_entity.type
_entity.pdbx_description
1 polymer ?
#
loop_
_entity_poly.entity_id
_entity_poly.type
_entity_poly.pdbx_seq_one_letter_code
_entity_poly.pdbx_strand_id
1 'polypeptide(L)'
;MSLGVARKFTSILVGIAALLVLSGCGREGHSAESTPPGLFIDSTTEKFLQKAFEETKACAGMTEGKYEDVSVILMPPVFPCPHYADGCSGEYVRPNSFKVGTLSVWRHEVLHYLLDLKTGDPDVSHANPLFKQCT
;
A
#
# COMPACT_ATOMS: atom_id res chain seq x y z
N MET A 1 2.61 60.52 56.45
CA MET A 1 2.03 61.21 55.29
C MET A 1 1.33 60.17 54.43
N SER A 2 0.04 60.37 54.19
CA SER A 2 -0.87 59.50 53.45
C SER A 2 -0.82 59.80 51.96
N LEU A 3 -0.92 58.78 51.10
CA LEU A 3 -1.57 58.79 49.78
C LEU A 3 -1.47 57.38 49.16
N GLY A 4 -2.60 56.85 48.66
CA GLY A 4 -2.56 55.77 47.67
C GLY A 4 -3.38 54.51 47.95
N VAL A 5 -4.58 54.66 48.52
CA VAL A 5 -5.64 53.65 48.48
C VAL A 5 -6.00 53.29 47.02
N ALA A 6 -6.23 52.00 46.79
CA ALA A 6 -7.03 51.43 45.70
C ALA A 6 -6.57 51.68 44.26
N ARG A 7 -5.86 50.69 43.70
CA ARG A 7 -6.03 50.14 42.34
C ARG A 7 -4.87 49.21 42.07
N LYS A 8 -5.17 47.93 41.81
CA LYS A 8 -4.36 46.91 41.09
C LYS A 8 -4.67 45.46 41.51
N PHE A 9 -5.70 45.24 42.33
CA PHE A 9 -6.28 43.90 42.50
C PHE A 9 -7.10 43.40 41.29
N THR A 10 -7.18 44.18 40.21
CA THR A 10 -7.98 43.84 39.01
C THR A 10 -7.18 43.28 37.83
N SER A 11 -5.85 43.15 37.94
CA SER A 11 -5.02 42.66 36.83
C SER A 11 -4.72 41.16 36.87
N ILE A 12 -5.06 40.45 37.95
CA ILE A 12 -4.74 39.02 38.12
C ILE A 12 -5.86 38.10 37.57
N LEU A 13 -7.11 38.60 37.45
CA LEU A 13 -8.25 37.81 37.00
C LEU A 13 -8.40 37.68 35.48
N VAL A 14 -7.69 38.48 34.67
CA VAL A 14 -7.74 38.39 33.20
C VAL A 14 -6.71 37.39 32.63
N GLY A 15 -5.68 37.02 33.41
CA GLY A 15 -4.65 36.07 32.97
C GLY A 15 -5.07 34.60 33.00
N ILE A 16 -6.10 34.24 33.77
CA ILE A 16 -6.55 32.84 33.93
C ILE A 16 -7.62 32.48 32.87
N ALA A 17 -8.36 33.46 32.34
CA ALA A 17 -9.38 33.23 31.32
C ALA A 17 -8.81 32.98 29.91
N ALA A 18 -7.54 33.33 29.66
CA ALA A 18 -6.87 33.05 28.39
C ALA A 18 -6.39 31.60 28.25
N LEU A 19 -6.38 30.81 29.33
CA LEU A 19 -5.97 29.41 29.33
C LEU A 19 -7.12 28.41 29.11
N LEU A 20 -8.37 28.89 29.00
CA LEU A 20 -9.56 28.04 28.85
C LEU A 20 -10.20 28.09 27.45
N VAL A 21 -9.60 28.79 26.49
CA VAL A 21 -10.12 28.89 25.10
C VAL A 21 -9.43 27.91 24.14
N LEU A 22 -8.71 26.91 24.66
CA LEU A 22 -8.11 25.82 23.89
C LEU A 22 -8.73 24.45 24.24
N SER A 23 -10.00 24.44 24.64
CA SER A 23 -10.90 23.31 24.38
C SER A 23 -11.23 23.29 22.88
N GLY A 24 -10.26 23.07 21.99
CA GLY A 24 -9.63 21.75 21.91
C GLY A 24 -10.73 20.79 21.46
N CYS A 25 -11.04 20.80 20.16
CA CYS A 25 -11.90 19.80 19.55
C CYS A 25 -11.39 18.42 19.97
N GLY A 26 -12.07 17.79 20.92
CA GLY A 26 -11.94 16.37 21.19
C GLY A 26 -12.45 15.64 19.97
N ARG A 27 -11.61 15.52 18.95
CA ARG A 27 -11.63 14.36 18.07
C ARG A 27 -10.77 13.34 18.76
N GLU A 28 -11.39 12.20 19.05
CA GLU A 28 -10.72 10.99 19.45
C GLU A 28 -9.42 10.86 18.65
N GLY A 29 -8.30 10.92 19.35
CA GLY A 29 -7.01 10.68 18.78
C GLY A 29 -6.97 9.23 18.35
N HIS A 30 -7.37 8.95 17.11
CA HIS A 30 -6.58 8.03 16.33
C HIS A 30 -5.21 8.67 16.26
N SER A 31 -4.30 8.23 17.14
CA SER A 31 -2.88 8.44 16.98
C SER A 31 -2.60 8.14 15.52
N ALA A 32 -2.31 9.18 14.73
CA ALA A 32 -1.76 8.96 13.41
C ALA A 32 -0.43 8.26 13.70
N GLU A 33 -0.41 6.93 13.57
CA GLU A 33 0.83 6.18 13.50
C GLU A 33 1.72 6.95 12.55
N SER A 34 2.90 7.34 13.04
CA SER A 34 3.87 8.04 12.22
C SER A 34 4.12 7.17 11.00
N THR A 35 3.57 7.56 9.85
CA THR A 35 3.73 6.79 8.62
C THR A 35 5.22 6.69 8.39
N PRO A 36 5.80 5.48 8.36
CA PRO A 36 7.21 5.32 8.08
C PRO A 36 7.51 6.00 6.74
N PRO A 37 8.67 6.67 6.59
CA PRO A 37 9.05 7.19 5.29
C PRO A 37 9.09 6.03 4.28
N GLY A 38 8.26 6.12 3.25
CA GLY A 38 8.05 5.03 2.29
C GLY A 38 6.68 5.12 1.61
N LEU A 39 6.46 4.26 0.62
CA LEU A 39 5.15 4.11 0.00
C LEU A 39 4.27 3.27 0.94
N PHE A 40 3.26 3.88 1.53
CA PHE A 40 2.30 3.18 2.39
C PHE A 40 1.21 2.55 1.52
N ILE A 41 1.18 1.21 1.47
CA ILE A 41 0.06 0.47 0.90
C ILE A 41 -0.98 0.35 2.02
N ASP A 42 -2.19 0.85 1.77
CA ASP A 42 -3.25 0.73 2.76
C ASP A 42 -3.72 -0.72 2.91
N SER A 43 -4.28 -1.06 4.07
CA SER A 43 -4.71 -2.43 4.38
C SER A 43 -5.74 -3.02 3.41
N THR A 44 -6.50 -2.19 2.69
CA THR A 44 -7.46 -2.64 1.68
C THR A 44 -6.72 -3.15 0.45
N THR A 45 -5.73 -2.39 -0.02
CA THR A 45 -4.91 -2.75 -1.16
C THR A 45 -4.09 -4.01 -0.87
N GLU A 46 -3.49 -4.10 0.31
CA GLU A 46 -2.75 -5.30 0.73
C GLU A 46 -3.66 -6.54 0.76
N LYS A 47 -4.83 -6.45 1.40
CA LYS A 47 -5.82 -7.55 1.43
C LYS A 47 -6.29 -7.96 0.03
N PHE A 48 -6.46 -6.99 -0.87
CA PHE A 48 -6.81 -7.28 -2.25
C PHE A 48 -5.71 -8.10 -2.93
N LEU A 49 -4.45 -7.66 -2.83
CA LEU A 49 -3.32 -8.35 -3.46
C LEU A 49 -3.15 -9.77 -2.92
N GLN A 50 -3.19 -9.94 -1.60
CA GLN A 50 -3.08 -11.24 -0.95
C GLN A 50 -4.24 -12.17 -1.34
N LYS A 51 -5.49 -11.67 -1.30
CA LYS A 51 -6.66 -12.45 -1.71
C LYS A 51 -6.58 -12.86 -3.18
N ALA A 52 -6.23 -11.93 -4.07
CA ALA A 52 -6.11 -12.21 -5.50
C ALA A 52 -4.97 -13.19 -5.80
N PHE A 53 -3.88 -13.17 -5.03
CA PHE A 53 -2.81 -14.17 -5.11
C PHE A 53 -3.35 -15.57 -4.80
N GLU A 54 -4.00 -15.73 -3.64
CA GLU A 54 -4.52 -17.02 -3.20
C GLU A 54 -5.63 -17.55 -4.13
N GLU A 55 -6.51 -16.67 -4.63
CA GLU A 55 -7.53 -17.03 -5.63
C GLU A 55 -6.89 -17.54 -6.95
N THR A 56 -5.84 -16.87 -7.43
CA THR A 56 -5.14 -17.27 -8.66
C THR A 56 -4.45 -18.62 -8.46
N LYS A 57 -3.77 -18.80 -7.32
CA LYS A 57 -3.12 -20.06 -6.95
C LYS A 57 -4.12 -21.21 -6.85
N ALA A 58 -5.26 -20.98 -6.20
CA ALA A 58 -6.34 -21.95 -6.10
C ALA A 58 -6.95 -22.29 -7.47
N CYS A 59 -7.21 -21.29 -8.32
CA CYS A 59 -7.72 -21.49 -9.68
C CYS A 59 -6.75 -22.34 -10.53
N ALA A 60 -5.46 -22.05 -10.45
CA ALA A 60 -4.41 -22.78 -11.17
C ALA A 60 -4.16 -24.20 -10.63
N GLY A 61 -4.77 -24.58 -9.50
CA GLY A 61 -4.55 -25.87 -8.84
C GLY A 61 -3.11 -26.06 -8.38
N MET A 62 -2.46 -24.98 -7.92
CA MET A 62 -1.07 -24.99 -7.48
C MET A 62 -0.99 -24.95 -5.96
N THR A 63 0.02 -25.63 -5.39
CA THR A 63 0.20 -25.73 -3.94
C THR A 63 1.39 -24.93 -3.43
N GLU A 64 2.32 -24.61 -4.32
CA GLU A 64 3.54 -23.86 -4.08
C GLU A 64 3.31 -22.35 -4.15
N GLY A 65 4.18 -21.59 -3.47
CA GLY A 65 4.16 -20.13 -3.48
C GLY A 65 3.26 -19.49 -2.42
N LYS A 66 3.73 -18.38 -1.86
CA LYS A 66 3.00 -17.55 -0.90
C LYS A 66 3.09 -16.08 -1.31
N TYR A 67 2.08 -15.30 -0.93
CA TYR A 67 2.09 -13.85 -1.15
C TYR A 67 3.28 -13.19 -0.46
N GLU A 68 3.68 -13.68 0.72
CA GLU A 68 4.78 -13.13 1.50
C GLU A 68 6.15 -13.38 0.84
N ASP A 69 6.22 -14.26 -0.16
CA ASP A 69 7.46 -14.56 -0.88
C ASP A 69 7.73 -13.56 -2.03
N VAL A 70 6.78 -12.67 -2.36
CA VAL A 70 6.88 -11.82 -3.56
C VAL A 70 7.09 -10.35 -3.22
N SER A 71 7.82 -9.66 -4.08
CA SER A 71 8.01 -8.21 -4.00
C SER A 71 7.15 -7.51 -5.04
N VAL A 72 6.27 -6.61 -4.60
CA VAL A 72 5.39 -5.85 -5.49
C VAL A 72 5.96 -4.46 -5.72
N ILE A 73 6.21 -4.12 -6.98
CA ILE A 73 6.76 -2.83 -7.40
C ILE A 73 5.69 -2.11 -8.19
N LEU A 74 5.13 -1.04 -7.62
CA LEU A 74 4.17 -0.20 -8.32
C LEU A 74 4.89 0.68 -9.34
N MET A 75 4.49 0.55 -10.59
CA MET A 75 5.04 1.29 -11.73
C MET A 75 4.01 2.28 -12.27
N PRO A 76 4.42 3.24 -13.11
CA PRO A 76 3.48 3.95 -13.98
C PRO A 76 2.64 2.96 -14.81
N PRO A 77 1.44 3.33 -15.30
CA PRO A 77 0.55 2.43 -16.04
C PRO A 77 1.20 1.70 -17.22
N VAL A 78 2.17 2.35 -17.86
CA VAL A 78 3.05 1.78 -18.88
C VAL A 78 4.49 2.14 -18.52
N PHE A 79 5.38 1.15 -18.54
CA PHE A 79 6.80 1.32 -18.22
C PHE A 79 7.71 0.56 -19.20
N PRO A 80 8.97 0.98 -19.38
CA PRO A 80 9.91 0.28 -20.25
C PRO A 80 10.17 -1.15 -19.79
N CYS A 81 10.13 -2.10 -20.72
CA CYS A 81 10.45 -3.51 -20.46
C CYS A 81 11.12 -4.16 -21.69
N PRO A 82 11.82 -5.31 -21.53
CA PRO A 82 12.64 -5.89 -22.60
C PRO A 82 11.85 -6.45 -23.79
N HIS A 83 10.61 -6.91 -23.58
CA HIS A 83 9.86 -7.70 -24.56
C HIS A 83 8.89 -6.90 -25.44
N TYR A 84 8.54 -5.67 -25.02
CA TYR A 84 7.54 -4.86 -25.70
C TYR A 84 8.11 -3.46 -25.97
N ALA A 85 8.19 -3.08 -27.25
CA ALA A 85 8.73 -1.78 -27.67
C ALA A 85 7.92 -0.60 -27.11
N ASP A 86 6.60 -0.77 -27.00
CA ASP A 86 5.69 0.25 -26.46
C ASP A 86 5.59 0.23 -24.92
N GLY A 87 6.34 -0.66 -24.26
CA GLY A 87 6.35 -0.86 -22.82
C GLY A 87 5.37 -1.93 -22.33
N CYS A 88 5.45 -2.19 -21.02
CA CYS A 88 4.64 -3.17 -20.30
C CYS A 88 3.71 -2.45 -19.31
N SER A 89 2.57 -3.07 -19.02
CA SER A 89 1.74 -2.73 -17.86
C SER A 89 1.94 -3.70 -16.70
N GLY A 90 2.59 -4.84 -16.93
CA GLY A 90 2.95 -5.86 -15.94
C GLY A 90 4.23 -6.59 -16.36
N GLU A 91 5.07 -6.98 -15.39
CA GLU A 91 6.26 -7.80 -15.64
C GLU A 91 6.65 -8.60 -14.40
N TYR A 92 6.55 -9.92 -14.50
CA TYR A 92 7.21 -10.87 -13.60
C TYR A 92 8.71 -10.90 -13.89
N VAL A 93 9.50 -10.57 -12.87
CA VAL A 93 10.95 -10.62 -12.89
C VAL A 93 11.41 -11.64 -11.85
N ARG A 94 12.14 -12.65 -12.33
CA ARG A 94 12.74 -13.66 -11.46
C ARG A 94 13.63 -13.03 -10.37
N PRO A 95 13.65 -13.63 -9.17
CA PRO A 95 12.93 -14.85 -8.79
C PRO A 95 11.47 -14.61 -8.36
N ASN A 96 11.11 -13.41 -7.92
CA ASN A 96 9.87 -13.17 -7.18
C ASN A 96 9.40 -11.70 -7.18
N SER A 97 9.82 -10.89 -8.16
CA SER A 97 9.50 -9.44 -8.21
C SER A 97 8.47 -9.15 -9.29
N PHE A 98 7.37 -8.48 -8.94
CA PHE A 98 6.28 -8.18 -9.86
C PHE A 98 6.22 -6.68 -10.05
N LYS A 99 6.49 -6.21 -11.27
CA LYS A 99 6.26 -4.81 -11.63
C LYS A 99 4.84 -4.69 -12.14
N VAL A 100 4.03 -3.85 -11.51
CA VAL A 100 2.62 -3.68 -11.87
C VAL A 100 2.29 -2.21 -12.10
N GLY A 101 1.89 -1.88 -13.31
CA GLY A 101 1.38 -0.56 -13.70
C GLY A 101 -0.10 -0.39 -13.35
N THR A 102 -0.84 -1.50 -13.24
CA THR A 102 -2.24 -1.51 -12.79
C THR A 102 -2.50 -2.74 -11.90
N LEU A 103 -3.51 -2.67 -11.03
CA LEU A 103 -3.93 -3.84 -10.24
C LEU A 103 -4.60 -4.93 -11.10
N SER A 104 -5.02 -4.62 -12.32
CA SER A 104 -5.66 -5.60 -13.21
C SER A 104 -4.69 -6.61 -13.79
N VAL A 105 -3.40 -6.28 -13.90
CA VAL A 105 -2.35 -7.23 -14.35
C VAL A 105 -1.80 -8.08 -13.20
N TRP A 106 -2.19 -7.82 -11.96
CA TRP A 106 -1.66 -8.52 -10.78
C TRP A 106 -1.77 -10.04 -10.89
N ARG A 107 -2.98 -10.56 -11.19
CA ARG A 107 -3.21 -12.01 -11.31
C ARG A 107 -2.40 -12.63 -12.46
N HIS A 108 -2.16 -11.85 -13.52
CA HIS A 108 -1.34 -12.28 -14.64
C HIS A 108 0.11 -12.53 -14.22
N GLU A 109 0.71 -11.60 -13.47
CA GLU A 109 2.09 -11.78 -12.97
C GLU A 109 2.20 -12.86 -11.89
N VAL A 110 1.17 -13.01 -11.06
CA VAL A 110 1.08 -14.14 -10.11
C VAL A 110 1.15 -15.48 -10.86
N LEU A 111 0.43 -15.61 -11.97
CA LEU A 111 0.42 -16.87 -12.72
C LEU A 111 1.79 -17.18 -13.34
N HIS A 112 2.50 -16.18 -13.87
CA HIS A 112 3.89 -16.34 -14.31
C HIS A 112 4.79 -16.86 -13.19
N TYR A 113 4.71 -16.28 -11.99
CA TYR A 113 5.49 -16.72 -10.83
C TYR A 113 5.17 -18.16 -10.41
N LEU A 114 3.89 -18.50 -10.31
CA LEU A 114 3.50 -19.84 -9.86
C LEU A 114 3.86 -20.92 -10.90
N LEU A 115 3.79 -20.60 -12.19
CA LEU A 115 4.29 -21.46 -13.25
C LEU A 115 5.80 -21.65 -13.12
N ASP A 116 6.56 -20.58 -12.96
CA ASP A 116 8.02 -20.66 -12.80
C ASP A 116 8.44 -21.48 -11.58
N LEU A 117 7.76 -21.32 -10.45
CA LEU A 117 7.99 -22.16 -9.27
C LEU A 117 7.76 -23.65 -9.53
N LYS A 118 6.71 -23.98 -10.29
CA LYS A 118 6.29 -25.37 -10.53
C LYS A 118 7.09 -26.05 -11.64
N THR A 119 7.49 -25.31 -12.67
CA THR A 119 8.03 -25.88 -13.92
C THR A 119 9.44 -25.36 -14.25
N GLY A 120 9.88 -24.26 -13.63
CA GLY A 120 11.07 -23.51 -14.05
C GLY A 120 10.86 -22.67 -15.32
N ASP A 121 9.62 -22.54 -15.79
CA ASP A 121 9.23 -21.74 -16.95
C ASP A 121 8.02 -20.86 -16.61
N PRO A 122 8.17 -19.51 -16.59
CA PRO A 122 7.05 -18.61 -16.35
C PRO A 122 6.04 -18.59 -17.49
N ASP A 123 6.35 -19.18 -18.66
CA ASP A 123 5.54 -19.12 -19.88
C ASP A 123 5.32 -17.68 -20.36
N VAL A 124 6.43 -17.03 -20.74
CA VAL A 124 6.44 -15.66 -21.31
C VAL A 124 5.56 -15.55 -22.57
N SER A 125 5.28 -16.67 -23.23
CA SER A 125 4.46 -16.72 -24.45
C SER A 125 2.95 -16.78 -24.19
N HIS A 126 2.53 -16.91 -22.93
CA HIS A 126 1.13 -17.06 -22.52
C HIS A 126 0.41 -18.23 -23.22
N ALA A 127 1.15 -19.32 -23.49
CA ALA A 127 0.61 -20.48 -24.16
C ALA A 127 -0.31 -21.31 -23.25
N ASN A 128 -0.07 -21.27 -21.95
CA ASN A 128 -0.81 -22.01 -20.94
C ASN A 128 -2.27 -21.48 -20.86
N PRO A 129 -3.28 -22.36 -20.96
CA PRO A 129 -4.69 -21.95 -20.91
C PRO A 129 -5.09 -21.26 -19.60
N LEU A 130 -4.31 -21.40 -18.53
CA LEU A 130 -4.53 -20.73 -17.25
C LEU A 130 -4.55 -19.20 -17.39
N PHE A 131 -3.81 -18.61 -18.35
CA PHE A 131 -3.85 -17.16 -18.62
C PHE A 131 -5.19 -16.67 -19.17
N LYS A 132 -6.10 -17.56 -19.58
CA LYS A 132 -7.48 -17.20 -19.96
C LYS A 132 -8.50 -17.54 -18.87
N GLN A 133 -8.13 -18.44 -17.95
CA GLN A 133 -9.06 -19.02 -16.98
C GLN A 133 -8.92 -18.38 -15.60
N CYS A 134 -7.70 -17.98 -15.21
CA CYS A 134 -7.35 -17.63 -13.84
C CYS A 134 -6.84 -16.19 -13.64
N THR A 135 -6.76 -15.39 -14.71
CA THR A 135 -6.26 -14.00 -14.65
C THR A 135 -7.37 -13.00 -14.89
#